data_AF-A0A2P5BD04-F1
#
_entry.id   AF-A0A2P5BD04-F1
#
_cell.length_a   1.000
_cell.length_b   1.000
_cell.length_c   1.000
_cell.angle_alpha   90.00
_cell.angle_beta   90.00
_cell.angle_gamma   90.00
#
_symmetry.space_group_name_H-M   'P 1'
#
loop_
_entity.id
_entity.type
_entity.pdbx_description
1 polymer ?
#
loop_
_entity_poly.entity_id
_entity_poly.type
_entity_poly.pdbx_seq_one_letter_code
_entity_poly.pdbx_strand_id
1 'polypeptide(L)'
;MEKWSEFDKVEKATMISHIRDSFKINRDEHVDIALQSEMRNIYRGYRYRLHEHFLKHATLEEAIANRPHDVTEHEWKYLIDHFTSPKFLREEETEVEPNRLELWYETHYNKRKKGWVDEKSEDEEVTELQFEIQINGGEPKTTEEIFDQVLPPKRVGTSEAAKLNEEFRKEAAEAKRRAKAAEKKNEAPQERIHMLESRQASLEESFMDKIRTDVQAGLAAIQRNMPGGIDSLMILL
;
A
#
# COMPACT_ATOMS: atom_id res chain seq x y z
N MET A 1 25.65 1.86 -8.58
CA MET A 1 25.89 0.42 -8.82
C MET A 1 24.92 -0.08 -9.88
N GLU A 2 25.44 -0.38 -11.05
CA GLU A 2 24.68 -0.65 -12.26
C GLU A 2 23.98 -2.03 -12.24
N LYS A 3 22.92 -2.22 -13.03
CA LYS A 3 22.30 -3.55 -13.18
C LYS A 3 23.31 -4.53 -13.76
N TRP A 4 23.15 -5.83 -13.51
CA TRP A 4 24.02 -6.85 -14.15
C TRP A 4 24.11 -6.69 -15.68
N SER A 5 23.05 -6.23 -16.33
CA SER A 5 23.03 -5.97 -17.77
C SER A 5 23.89 -4.80 -18.22
N GLU A 6 24.12 -3.83 -17.35
CA GLU A 6 24.79 -2.54 -17.63
C GLU A 6 26.33 -2.65 -17.51
N PHE A 7 26.85 -3.55 -16.66
CA PHE A 7 28.29 -3.88 -16.62
C PHE A 7 28.87 -4.13 -18.01
N ASP A 8 30.07 -3.63 -18.27
CA ASP A 8 30.69 -3.80 -19.57
C ASP A 8 31.01 -5.29 -19.84
N LYS A 9 31.01 -5.65 -21.12
CA LYS A 9 31.37 -7.01 -21.55
C LYS A 9 32.80 -7.35 -21.13
N VAL A 10 33.72 -6.39 -21.14
CA VAL A 10 35.11 -6.61 -20.74
C VAL A 10 35.20 -6.89 -19.24
N GLU A 11 34.50 -6.14 -18.40
CA GLU A 11 34.47 -6.37 -16.94
C GLU A 11 33.90 -7.75 -16.59
N LYS A 12 32.80 -8.12 -17.23
CA LYS A 12 32.22 -9.46 -17.11
C LYS A 12 33.21 -10.55 -17.53
N ALA A 13 33.88 -10.37 -18.66
CA ALA A 13 34.87 -11.32 -19.15
C ALA A 13 36.07 -11.45 -18.21
N THR A 14 36.54 -10.36 -17.61
CA THR A 14 37.62 -10.37 -16.62
C THR A 14 37.22 -11.16 -15.38
N MET A 15 36.02 -10.94 -14.84
CA MET A 15 35.53 -11.71 -13.70
C MET A 15 35.37 -13.21 -14.03
N ILE A 16 34.82 -13.52 -15.21
CA ILE A 16 34.70 -14.89 -15.72
C ILE A 16 36.07 -15.55 -15.83
N SER A 17 37.08 -14.85 -16.36
CA SER A 17 38.44 -15.36 -16.45
C SER A 17 39.01 -15.65 -15.06
N HIS A 18 38.85 -14.74 -14.12
CA HIS A 18 39.35 -14.91 -12.76
C HIS A 18 38.73 -16.14 -12.06
N ILE A 19 37.41 -16.34 -12.21
CA ILE A 19 36.73 -17.53 -11.67
C ILE A 19 37.22 -18.80 -12.37
N ARG A 20 37.33 -18.76 -13.70
CA ARG A 20 37.82 -19.90 -14.48
C ARG A 20 39.22 -20.32 -14.06
N ASP A 21 40.12 -19.35 -13.85
CA ASP A 21 41.51 -19.60 -13.46
C ASP A 21 41.60 -20.09 -12.00
N SER A 22 40.79 -19.51 -11.11
CA SER A 22 40.75 -19.90 -9.68
C SER A 22 40.22 -21.33 -9.47
N PHE A 23 39.18 -21.72 -10.21
CA PHE A 23 38.50 -22.99 -10.06
C PHE A 23 38.89 -24.03 -11.13
N LYS A 24 39.82 -23.69 -12.04
CA LYS A 24 40.30 -24.55 -13.13
C LYS A 24 39.16 -25.12 -13.99
N ILE A 25 38.21 -24.27 -14.35
CA ILE A 25 37.01 -24.65 -15.10
C ILE A 25 37.37 -24.79 -16.59
N ASN A 26 36.79 -25.79 -17.28
CA ASN A 26 36.91 -25.99 -18.72
C ASN A 26 36.26 -24.83 -19.53
N ARG A 27 36.58 -24.76 -20.83
CA ARG A 27 36.14 -23.68 -21.73
C ARG A 27 35.03 -24.11 -22.69
N ASP A 28 34.24 -25.10 -22.27
CA ASP A 28 33.19 -25.63 -23.11
C ASP A 28 32.00 -24.66 -23.13
N GLU A 29 31.34 -24.53 -24.28
CA GLU A 29 30.27 -23.54 -24.48
C GLU A 29 29.12 -23.65 -23.45
N HIS A 30 28.73 -24.88 -23.09
CA HIS A 30 27.69 -25.13 -22.10
C HIS A 30 28.10 -24.68 -20.68
N VAL A 31 29.40 -24.74 -20.37
CA VAL A 31 29.96 -24.27 -19.11
C VAL A 31 30.02 -22.76 -19.07
N ASP A 32 30.28 -22.12 -20.20
CA ASP A 32 30.27 -20.66 -20.32
C ASP A 32 28.87 -20.08 -20.12
N ILE A 33 27.85 -20.75 -20.65
CA ILE A 33 26.44 -20.39 -20.41
C ILE A 33 26.10 -20.53 -18.92
N ALA A 34 26.49 -21.66 -18.30
CA ALA A 34 26.23 -21.91 -16.88
C ALA A 34 26.94 -20.87 -16.00
N LEU A 35 28.20 -20.56 -16.29
CA LEU A 35 29.01 -19.60 -15.54
C LEU A 35 28.43 -18.18 -15.64
N GLN A 36 27.98 -17.76 -16.83
CA GLN A 36 27.30 -16.46 -16.98
C GLN A 36 25.99 -16.39 -16.20
N SER A 37 25.23 -17.48 -16.16
CA SER A 37 24.00 -17.58 -15.36
C SER A 37 24.31 -17.48 -13.87
N GLU A 38 25.33 -18.20 -13.41
CA GLU A 38 25.71 -18.24 -12.00
C GLU A 38 26.24 -16.88 -11.52
N MET A 39 27.08 -16.22 -12.31
CA MET A 39 27.54 -14.86 -12.01
C MET A 39 26.38 -13.87 -11.87
N ARG A 40 25.38 -13.96 -12.75
CA ARG A 40 24.17 -13.14 -12.66
C ARG A 40 23.40 -13.43 -11.36
N ASN A 41 23.27 -14.71 -10.98
CA ASN A 41 22.57 -15.12 -9.77
C ASN A 41 23.30 -14.64 -8.51
N ILE A 42 24.63 -14.80 -8.45
CA ILE A 42 25.47 -14.30 -7.37
C ILE A 42 25.31 -12.80 -7.21
N TYR A 43 25.35 -12.03 -8.31
CA TYR A 43 25.15 -10.58 -8.27
C TYR A 43 23.75 -10.20 -7.74
N ARG A 44 22.71 -10.90 -8.18
CA ARG A 44 21.34 -10.70 -7.69
C ARG A 44 21.24 -11.01 -6.19
N GLY A 45 21.82 -12.12 -5.75
CA GLY A 45 21.86 -12.51 -4.34
C GLY A 45 22.64 -11.52 -3.47
N TYR A 46 23.76 -10.99 -3.97
CA TYR A 46 24.49 -9.91 -3.31
C TYR A 46 23.62 -8.66 -3.13
N ARG A 47 22.97 -8.17 -4.19
CA ARG A 47 22.05 -7.02 -4.11
C ARG A 47 20.90 -7.27 -3.13
N TYR A 48 20.36 -8.48 -3.09
CA TYR A 48 19.31 -8.85 -2.13
C TYR A 48 19.80 -8.75 -0.68
N ARG A 49 20.99 -9.29 -0.36
CA ARG A 49 21.58 -9.19 0.98
C ARG A 49 21.83 -7.75 1.42
N LEU A 50 22.23 -6.87 0.50
CA LEU A 50 22.40 -5.44 0.79
C LEU A 50 21.06 -4.75 1.09
N HIS A 51 20.00 -5.13 0.40
CA HIS A 51 18.65 -4.64 0.70
C HIS A 51 18.14 -5.18 2.04
N GLU A 52 18.37 -6.45 2.35
CA GLU A 52 18.05 -7.02 3.66
C GLU A 52 18.82 -6.32 4.78
N HIS A 53 20.10 -6.00 4.56
CA HIS A 53 20.91 -5.22 5.50
C HIS A 53 20.35 -3.81 5.71
N PHE A 54 19.96 -3.13 4.63
CA PHE A 54 19.29 -1.83 4.68
C PHE A 54 18.02 -1.86 5.55
N LEU A 55 17.16 -2.88 5.36
CA LEU A 55 15.89 -3.03 6.08
C LEU A 55 16.02 -3.33 7.58
N LYS A 56 17.22 -3.71 8.07
CA LYS A 56 17.44 -3.95 9.51
C LYS A 56 17.45 -2.67 10.34
N HIS A 57 17.61 -1.51 9.70
CA HIS A 57 17.70 -0.23 10.36
C HIS A 57 16.36 0.50 10.29
N ALA A 58 15.93 1.07 11.42
CA ALA A 58 14.61 1.70 11.52
C ALA A 58 14.56 3.08 10.84
N THR A 59 15.72 3.72 10.68
CA THR A 59 15.82 5.06 10.10
C THR A 59 16.84 5.10 8.97
N LEU A 60 16.63 6.03 8.03
CA LEU A 60 17.54 6.25 6.90
C LEU A 60 18.95 6.67 7.36
N GLU A 61 19.02 7.51 8.39
CA GLU A 61 20.28 7.98 8.98
C GLU A 61 21.08 6.82 9.58
N GLU A 62 20.40 5.91 10.27
CA GLU A 62 21.01 4.70 10.82
C GLU A 62 21.49 3.76 9.70
N ALA A 63 20.71 3.59 8.63
CA ALA A 63 21.12 2.78 7.48
C ALA A 63 22.34 3.37 6.75
N ILE A 64 22.44 4.69 6.63
CA ILE A 64 23.61 5.38 6.05
C ILE A 64 24.85 5.14 6.92
N ALA A 65 24.73 5.28 8.25
CA ALA A 65 25.82 5.08 9.19
C ALA A 65 26.31 3.62 9.23
N ASN A 66 25.40 2.66 9.06
CA ASN A 66 25.69 1.22 9.10
C ASN A 66 26.03 0.64 7.72
N ARG A 67 26.94 1.29 6.98
CA ARG A 67 27.44 0.80 5.70
C ARG A 67 28.19 -0.55 5.86
N PRO A 68 27.88 -1.58 5.05
CA PRO A 68 28.68 -2.80 4.98
C PRO A 68 30.14 -2.52 4.57
N HIS A 69 31.10 -3.19 5.21
CA HIS A 69 32.53 -2.97 4.96
C HIS A 69 32.95 -3.28 3.50
N ASP A 70 32.27 -4.22 2.84
CA ASP A 70 32.52 -4.66 1.47
C ASP A 70 31.94 -3.74 0.39
N VAL A 71 31.22 -2.68 0.77
CA VAL A 71 30.59 -1.73 -0.14
C VAL A 71 31.25 -0.36 -0.02
N THR A 72 31.62 0.27 -1.13
CA THR A 72 32.16 1.65 -1.08
C THR A 72 31.08 2.67 -0.69
N GLU A 73 31.49 3.83 -0.17
CA GLU A 73 30.54 4.89 0.23
C GLU A 73 29.65 5.33 -0.94
N HIS A 74 30.24 5.51 -2.13
CA HIS A 74 29.51 5.90 -3.33
C HIS A 74 28.48 4.85 -3.75
N GLU A 75 28.86 3.56 -3.71
CA GLU A 75 27.95 2.46 -4.02
C GLU A 75 26.82 2.35 -3.00
N TRP A 76 27.13 2.52 -1.71
CA TRP A 76 26.13 2.45 -0.65
C TRP A 76 25.11 3.58 -0.76
N LYS A 77 25.57 4.81 -0.97
CA LYS A 77 24.70 5.95 -1.21
C LYS A 77 23.77 5.72 -2.41
N TYR A 78 24.32 5.24 -3.52
CA TYR A 78 23.51 4.91 -4.69
C TYR A 78 22.46 3.83 -4.38
N LEU A 79 22.82 2.80 -3.60
CA LEU A 79 21.89 1.73 -3.24
C LEU A 79 20.77 2.22 -2.34
N ILE A 80 21.09 3.09 -1.38
CA ILE A 80 20.08 3.75 -0.55
C ILE A 80 19.13 4.58 -1.40
N ASP A 81 19.65 5.47 -2.26
CA ASP A 81 18.83 6.28 -3.18
C ASP A 81 17.93 5.39 -4.05
N HIS A 82 18.45 4.23 -4.49
CA HIS A 82 17.68 3.25 -5.24
C HIS A 82 16.59 2.61 -4.40
N PHE A 83 16.90 2.16 -3.18
CA PHE A 83 15.95 1.48 -2.29
C PHE A 83 14.84 2.41 -1.79
N THR A 84 15.14 3.69 -1.61
CA THR A 84 14.15 4.71 -1.24
C THR A 84 13.47 5.37 -2.44
N SER A 85 13.83 4.99 -3.66
CA SER A 85 13.22 5.60 -4.84
C SER A 85 11.74 5.18 -4.96
N PRO A 86 10.81 6.09 -5.32
CA PRO A 86 9.39 5.76 -5.50
C PRO A 86 9.12 4.67 -6.54
N LYS A 87 10.08 4.42 -7.44
CA LYS A 87 10.00 3.35 -8.43
C LYS A 87 10.34 1.97 -7.86
N PHE A 88 11.17 1.94 -6.82
CA PHE A 88 11.62 0.72 -6.16
C PHE A 88 10.69 0.35 -5.00
N LEU A 89 10.31 1.34 -4.19
CA LEU A 89 9.20 1.23 -3.26
C LEU A 89 7.95 1.00 -4.10
N ARG A 90 7.30 -0.15 -3.96
CA ARG A 90 5.98 -0.34 -4.58
C ARG A 90 5.01 0.55 -3.84
N GLU A 91 4.66 1.67 -4.47
CA GLU A 91 3.59 2.61 -4.10
C GLU A 91 3.29 2.69 -2.59
N GLU A 92 4.24 3.28 -1.86
CA GLU A 92 4.02 3.68 -0.46
C GLU A 92 2.95 4.79 -0.35
N GLU A 93 2.65 5.48 -1.47
CA GLU A 93 1.62 6.54 -1.55
C GLU A 93 0.19 5.98 -1.62
N THR A 94 0.01 4.73 -2.04
CA THR A 94 -1.33 4.16 -2.25
C THR A 94 -1.82 3.35 -1.05
N GLU A 95 -0.95 2.91 -0.13
CA GLU A 95 -1.28 2.00 1.00
C GLU A 95 -2.01 0.69 0.59
N VAL A 96 -2.23 0.47 -0.70
CA VAL A 96 -2.91 -0.71 -1.24
C VAL A 96 -1.83 -1.70 -1.67
N GLU A 97 -1.70 -2.80 -0.92
CA GLU A 97 -0.94 -3.95 -1.39
C GLU A 97 -1.42 -4.32 -2.80
N PRO A 98 -0.51 -4.44 -3.80
CA PRO A 98 -0.90 -4.86 -5.13
C PRO A 98 -1.74 -6.12 -5.02
N ASN A 99 -2.95 -6.09 -5.56
CA ASN A 99 -3.86 -7.22 -5.47
C ASN A 99 -3.11 -8.46 -5.96
N ARG A 100 -3.31 -9.62 -5.30
CA ARG A 100 -2.68 -10.89 -5.64
C ARG A 100 -2.74 -11.22 -7.14
N LEU A 101 -3.77 -10.75 -7.84
CA LEU A 101 -3.89 -10.80 -9.29
C LEU A 101 -2.83 -9.97 -10.04
N GLU A 102 -2.64 -8.72 -9.64
CA GLU A 102 -1.64 -7.82 -10.22
C GLU A 102 -0.23 -8.37 -9.97
N LEU A 103 0.03 -8.83 -8.75
CA LEU A 103 1.28 -9.49 -8.40
C LEU A 103 1.49 -10.77 -9.24
N TRP A 104 0.46 -11.59 -9.43
CA TRP A 104 0.51 -12.80 -10.26
C TRP A 104 0.84 -12.47 -11.72
N TYR A 105 0.14 -11.50 -12.30
CA TYR A 105 0.38 -11.03 -13.66
C TYR A 105 1.80 -10.49 -13.82
N GLU A 106 2.26 -9.65 -12.90
CA GLU A 106 3.63 -9.11 -12.94
C GLU A 106 4.72 -10.19 -12.88
N THR A 107 4.47 -11.26 -12.11
CA THR A 107 5.46 -12.31 -11.84
C THR A 107 5.44 -13.44 -12.86
N HIS A 108 4.29 -13.72 -13.49
CA HIS A 108 4.10 -14.87 -14.38
C HIS A 108 3.81 -14.50 -15.83
N TYR A 109 3.52 -13.23 -16.15
CA TYR A 109 3.36 -12.77 -17.52
C TYR A 109 4.66 -12.18 -18.08
N ASN A 110 5.20 -12.81 -19.12
CA ASN A 110 6.40 -12.31 -19.79
C ASN A 110 6.06 -11.24 -20.83
N LYS A 111 6.11 -9.96 -20.43
CA LYS A 111 5.81 -8.81 -21.30
C LYS A 111 6.64 -8.77 -22.60
N ARG A 112 7.86 -9.33 -22.61
CA ARG A 112 8.73 -9.34 -23.80
C ARG A 112 8.36 -10.42 -24.80
N LYS A 113 8.00 -11.61 -24.30
CA LYS A 113 7.57 -12.74 -25.13
C LYS A 113 6.06 -12.71 -25.44
N LYS A 114 5.31 -11.80 -24.79
CA LYS A 114 3.85 -11.71 -24.85
C LYS A 114 3.16 -13.05 -24.58
N GLY A 115 3.60 -13.72 -23.52
CA GLY A 115 3.09 -15.04 -23.14
C GLY A 115 3.39 -15.36 -21.69
N TRP A 116 2.65 -16.31 -21.13
CA TRP A 116 2.83 -16.79 -19.78
C TRP A 116 4.13 -17.60 -19.64
N VAL A 117 4.70 -17.59 -18.44
CA VAL A 117 5.99 -18.24 -18.16
C VAL A 117 5.86 -19.77 -18.15
N ASP A 118 4.70 -20.31 -17.76
CA ASP A 118 4.33 -21.71 -17.87
C ASP A 118 2.81 -21.86 -18.16
N GLU A 119 2.41 -23.06 -18.59
CA GLU A 119 1.02 -23.41 -18.93
C GLU A 119 0.07 -23.28 -17.71
N LYS A 120 0.59 -23.54 -16.50
CA LYS A 120 -0.15 -23.36 -15.24
C LYS A 120 -0.37 -21.91 -14.85
N SER A 121 0.43 -20.99 -15.37
CA SER A 121 0.22 -19.55 -15.17
C SER A 121 -0.73 -18.95 -16.19
N GLU A 122 -0.93 -19.63 -17.31
CA GLU A 122 -1.92 -19.30 -18.32
C GLU A 122 -3.34 -19.66 -17.89
N ASP A 123 -3.50 -20.45 -16.82
CA ASP A 123 -4.78 -21.01 -16.38
C ASP A 123 -5.91 -19.98 -16.38
N GLU A 124 -6.85 -20.22 -17.31
CA GLU A 124 -8.03 -19.43 -17.65
C GLU A 124 -8.95 -19.18 -16.43
N GLU A 125 -8.82 -19.99 -15.38
CA GLU A 125 -9.68 -20.02 -14.18
C GLU A 125 -9.68 -18.67 -13.42
N VAL A 126 -8.55 -17.95 -13.36
CA VAL A 126 -8.49 -16.64 -12.69
C VAL A 126 -9.26 -15.56 -13.46
N THR A 127 -9.20 -15.60 -14.78
CA THR A 127 -9.91 -14.72 -15.71
C THR A 127 -11.40 -15.08 -15.86
N GLU A 128 -11.72 -16.38 -15.87
CA GLU A 128 -13.10 -16.88 -15.94
C GLU A 128 -13.85 -16.63 -14.63
N LEU A 129 -13.22 -16.81 -13.47
CA LEU A 129 -13.85 -16.53 -12.17
C LEU A 129 -14.10 -15.02 -11.94
N GLN A 130 -13.28 -14.14 -12.52
CA GLN A 130 -13.61 -12.70 -12.59
C GLN A 130 -14.86 -12.44 -13.44
N PHE A 131 -14.99 -13.11 -14.58
CA PHE A 131 -16.14 -12.98 -15.47
C PHE A 131 -17.43 -13.54 -14.86
N GLU A 132 -17.38 -14.66 -14.15
CA GLU A 132 -18.55 -15.29 -13.51
C GLU A 132 -19.14 -14.47 -12.35
N ILE A 133 -18.30 -13.78 -11.57
CA ILE A 133 -18.76 -12.88 -10.48
C ILE A 133 -19.58 -11.71 -11.04
N GLN A 134 -19.24 -11.26 -12.24
CA GLN A 134 -19.89 -10.11 -12.88
C GLN A 134 -21.27 -10.44 -13.48
N ILE A 135 -21.54 -11.72 -13.77
CA ILE A 135 -22.79 -12.17 -14.40
C ILE A 135 -23.81 -12.70 -13.36
N ASN A 136 -23.37 -13.38 -12.30
CA ASN A 136 -24.29 -14.18 -11.47
C ASN A 136 -24.83 -13.47 -10.20
N GLY A 137 -24.42 -12.23 -9.91
CA GLY A 137 -25.02 -11.41 -8.85
C GLY A 137 -25.02 -12.02 -7.44
N GLY A 138 -24.22 -13.07 -7.19
CA GLY A 138 -24.03 -13.66 -5.87
C GLY A 138 -23.08 -12.83 -5.01
N GLU A 139 -23.11 -13.03 -3.69
CA GLU A 139 -22.16 -12.37 -2.77
C GLU A 139 -20.72 -12.58 -3.29
N PRO A 140 -19.95 -11.49 -3.52
CA PRO A 140 -18.69 -11.59 -4.22
C PRO A 140 -17.69 -12.34 -3.35
N LYS A 141 -17.30 -13.55 -3.78
CA LYS A 141 -16.07 -14.17 -3.28
C LYS A 141 -14.94 -13.19 -3.53
N THR A 142 -14.19 -12.88 -2.48
CA THR A 142 -13.09 -11.92 -2.60
C THR A 142 -12.00 -12.51 -3.49
N THR A 143 -11.19 -11.65 -4.15
CA THR A 143 -10.08 -12.12 -4.98
C THR A 143 -9.15 -13.07 -4.21
N GLU A 144 -9.02 -12.87 -2.89
CA GLU A 144 -8.27 -13.77 -2.01
C GLU A 144 -8.85 -15.20 -1.94
N GLU A 145 -10.18 -15.33 -1.81
CA GLU A 145 -10.86 -16.63 -1.75
C GLU A 145 -10.77 -17.41 -3.07
N ILE A 146 -10.79 -16.70 -4.21
CA ILE A 146 -10.60 -17.28 -5.54
C ILE A 146 -9.19 -17.84 -5.66
N PHE A 147 -8.18 -17.05 -5.30
CA PHE A 147 -6.80 -17.47 -5.39
C PHE A 147 -6.45 -18.60 -4.43
N ASP A 148 -7.06 -18.67 -3.24
CA ASP A 148 -6.87 -19.81 -2.33
C ASP A 148 -7.54 -21.10 -2.84
N GLN A 149 -8.57 -20.98 -3.68
CA GLN A 149 -9.23 -22.11 -4.35
C GLN A 149 -8.42 -22.62 -5.56
N VAL A 150 -7.96 -21.71 -6.43
CA VAL A 150 -7.22 -22.02 -7.67
C VAL A 150 -5.75 -22.38 -7.38
N LEU A 151 -5.12 -21.65 -6.47
CA LEU A 151 -3.72 -21.83 -6.07
C LEU A 151 -3.64 -22.09 -4.56
N PRO A 152 -4.02 -23.29 -4.09
CA PRO A 152 -3.86 -23.62 -2.69
C PRO A 152 -2.39 -23.45 -2.31
N PRO A 153 -2.10 -22.81 -1.16
CA PRO A 153 -0.73 -22.57 -0.75
C PRO A 153 0.05 -23.89 -0.75
N LYS A 154 1.26 -23.83 -1.29
CA LYS A 154 2.17 -24.98 -1.37
C LYS A 154 2.24 -25.60 0.02
N ARG A 155 1.79 -26.86 0.18
CA ARG A 155 1.76 -27.55 1.47
C ARG A 155 3.18 -27.59 2.02
N VAL A 156 3.47 -26.68 2.94
CA VAL A 156 4.69 -26.75 3.76
C VAL A 156 4.50 -28.01 4.60
N GLY A 157 5.43 -28.96 4.47
CA GLY A 157 5.29 -30.29 5.05
C GLY A 157 4.88 -30.28 6.53
N THR A 158 4.29 -31.40 6.97
CA THR A 158 3.71 -31.69 8.30
C THR A 158 4.61 -31.31 9.47
N SER A 159 4.71 -30.01 9.73
CA SER A 159 5.46 -29.43 10.84
C SER A 159 4.51 -28.57 11.67
N GLU A 160 4.83 -28.43 12.94
CA GLU A 160 4.10 -27.63 13.92
C GLU A 160 3.88 -26.18 13.45
N ALA A 161 4.81 -25.64 12.65
CA ALA A 161 4.70 -24.34 12.00
C ALA A 161 3.52 -24.24 11.01
N ALA A 162 3.15 -25.33 10.33
CA ALA A 162 1.99 -25.33 9.44
C ALA A 162 0.67 -25.26 10.20
N LYS A 163 0.59 -25.87 11.40
CA LYS A 163 -0.57 -25.76 12.30
C LYS A 163 -0.68 -24.35 12.87
N LEU A 164 0.45 -23.79 13.27
CA LEU A 164 0.51 -22.43 13.81
C LEU A 164 0.10 -21.38 12.75
N ASN A 165 0.54 -21.53 11.50
CA ASN A 165 0.09 -20.66 10.40
C ASN A 165 -1.42 -20.79 10.13
N GLU A 166 -1.98 -21.99 10.19
CA GLU A 166 -3.43 -22.19 10.01
C GLU A 166 -4.24 -21.56 11.17
N GLU A 167 -3.73 -21.66 12.40
CA GLU A 167 -4.32 -21.01 13.57
C GLU A 167 -4.28 -19.48 13.44
N PHE A 168 -3.14 -18.90 13.06
CA PHE A 168 -3.03 -17.46 12.81
C PHE A 168 -3.99 -16.98 11.72
N ARG A 169 -4.18 -17.77 10.65
CA ARG A 169 -5.15 -17.42 9.59
C ARG A 169 -6.58 -17.45 10.09
N LYS A 170 -6.95 -18.43 10.91
CA LYS A 170 -8.29 -18.50 11.52
C LYS A 170 -8.53 -17.37 12.50
N GLU A 171 -7.54 -17.04 13.33
CA GLU A 171 -7.61 -15.93 14.28
C GLU A 171 -7.74 -14.59 13.55
N ALA A 172 -6.98 -14.37 12.48
CA ALA A 172 -7.10 -13.17 11.65
C ALA A 172 -8.48 -13.05 10.99
N ALA A 173 -9.04 -14.16 10.47
CA ALA A 173 -10.38 -14.17 9.89
C ALA A 173 -11.47 -13.90 10.94
N GLU A 174 -11.32 -14.44 12.15
CA GLU A 174 -12.25 -14.18 13.26
C GLU A 174 -12.13 -12.72 13.75
N ALA A 175 -10.91 -12.18 13.84
CA ALA A 175 -10.67 -10.78 14.17
C ALA A 175 -11.33 -9.83 13.15
N LYS A 176 -11.20 -10.11 11.84
CA LYS A 176 -11.91 -9.37 10.78
C LYS A 176 -13.43 -9.42 10.96
N ARG A 177 -14.00 -10.60 11.28
CA ARG A 177 -15.44 -10.74 11.56
C ARG A 177 -15.88 -9.95 12.81
N ARG A 178 -15.08 -9.98 13.89
CA ARG A 178 -15.33 -9.21 15.11
C ARG A 178 -15.26 -7.70 14.86
N ALA A 179 -14.31 -7.24 14.06
CA ALA A 179 -14.18 -5.84 13.66
C ALA A 179 -15.43 -5.36 12.89
N LYS A 180 -15.86 -6.11 11.86
CA LYS A 180 -17.08 -5.80 11.11
C LYS A 180 -18.34 -5.79 11.99
N ALA A 181 -18.42 -6.72 12.94
CA ALA A 181 -19.52 -6.75 13.91
C ALA A 181 -19.48 -5.58 14.90
N ALA A 182 -18.29 -5.09 15.26
CA ALA A 182 -18.11 -3.91 16.10
C ALA A 182 -18.44 -2.61 15.34
N GLU A 183 -18.05 -2.51 14.07
CA GLU A 183 -18.39 -1.40 13.18
C GLU A 183 -19.90 -1.25 13.03
N LYS A 184 -20.61 -2.35 12.75
CA LYS A 184 -22.09 -2.38 12.72
C LYS A 184 -22.73 -1.97 14.05
N LYS A 185 -22.08 -2.29 15.18
CA LYS A 185 -22.56 -1.85 16.51
C LYS A 185 -22.29 -0.38 16.77
N ASN A 186 -21.28 0.21 16.13
CA ASN A 186 -20.94 1.63 16.23
C ASN A 186 -21.81 2.52 15.33
N GLU A 187 -22.46 1.97 14.29
CA GLU A 187 -23.44 2.69 13.45
C GLU A 187 -24.62 3.24 14.28
N ALA A 188 -25.19 2.44 15.20
CA ALA A 188 -26.35 2.86 16.00
C ALA A 188 -26.05 4.04 16.96
N PRO A 189 -24.91 4.08 17.68
CA PRO A 189 -24.45 5.26 18.39
C PRO A 189 -24.20 6.47 17.48
N GLN A 190 -23.65 6.28 16.28
CA GLN A 190 -23.42 7.38 15.31
C GLN A 190 -24.74 8.01 14.85
N GLU A 191 -25.75 7.21 14.52
CA GLU A 191 -27.10 7.72 14.21
C GLU A 191 -27.70 8.51 15.38
N ARG A 192 -27.47 8.03 16.62
CA ARG A 192 -27.94 8.71 17.82
C ARG A 192 -27.21 10.04 18.07
N ILE A 193 -25.92 10.11 17.80
CA ILE A 193 -25.14 11.36 17.85
C ILE A 193 -25.70 12.35 16.82
N HIS A 194 -25.88 11.93 15.57
CA HIS A 194 -26.43 12.77 14.51
C HIS A 194 -27.83 13.33 14.86
N MET A 195 -28.70 12.51 15.47
CA MET A 195 -30.02 12.96 15.94
C MET A 195 -29.92 14.00 17.07
N LEU A 196 -28.97 13.86 18.00
CA LEU A 196 -28.77 14.81 19.08
C LEU A 196 -28.22 16.14 18.58
N GLU A 197 -27.29 16.11 17.63
CA GLU A 197 -26.74 17.30 16.97
C GLU A 197 -27.83 18.07 16.23
N SER A 198 -28.67 17.36 15.45
CA SER A 198 -29.81 17.97 14.76
C SER A 198 -30.79 18.64 15.73
N ARG A 199 -31.04 18.00 16.88
CA ARG A 199 -31.90 18.55 17.93
C ARG A 199 -31.27 19.77 18.62
N GLN A 200 -29.96 19.75 18.87
CA GLN A 200 -29.24 20.90 19.42
C GLN A 200 -29.30 22.10 18.47
N ALA A 201 -29.02 21.89 17.18
CA ALA A 201 -29.10 22.94 16.17
C ALA A 201 -30.50 23.57 16.09
N SER A 202 -31.56 22.75 16.13
CA SER A 202 -32.95 23.26 16.13
C SER A 202 -33.28 24.06 17.40
N LEU A 203 -32.79 23.62 18.57
CA LEU A 203 -32.98 24.37 19.81
C LEU A 203 -32.26 25.71 19.79
N GLU A 204 -31.02 25.73 19.31
CA GLU A 204 -30.24 26.96 19.15
C GLU A 204 -30.91 27.93 18.17
N GLU A 205 -31.42 27.44 17.04
CA GLU A 205 -32.14 28.26 16.07
C GLU A 205 -33.41 28.86 16.70
N SER A 206 -34.21 28.04 17.40
CA SER A 206 -35.42 28.51 18.09
C SER A 206 -35.12 29.53 19.20
N PHE A 207 -34.01 29.36 19.91
CA PHE A 207 -33.57 30.28 20.96
C PHE A 207 -33.10 31.61 20.37
N MET A 208 -32.33 31.55 19.29
CA MET A 208 -31.85 32.74 18.58
C MET A 208 -32.99 33.51 17.92
N ASP A 209 -33.99 32.82 17.38
CA ASP A 209 -35.18 33.48 16.81
C ASP A 209 -35.99 34.20 17.90
N LYS A 210 -36.12 33.59 19.09
CA LYS A 210 -36.78 34.23 20.23
C LYS A 210 -36.04 35.49 20.72
N ILE A 211 -34.70 35.42 20.83
CA ILE A 211 -33.89 36.62 21.16
C ILE A 211 -34.10 37.70 20.09
N ARG A 212 -34.09 37.33 18.81
CA ARG A 212 -34.30 38.26 17.71
C ARG A 212 -35.67 38.94 17.80
N THR A 213 -36.73 38.18 18.07
CA THR A 213 -38.08 38.73 18.23
C THR A 213 -38.17 39.64 19.46
N ASP A 214 -37.55 39.29 20.59
CA ASP A 214 -37.58 40.09 21.80
C ASP A 214 -36.80 41.41 21.63
N VAL A 215 -35.65 41.37 20.95
CA VAL A 215 -34.87 42.56 20.59
C VAL A 215 -35.63 43.45 19.61
N GLN A 216 -36.27 42.87 18.58
CA GLN A 216 -37.10 43.62 17.64
C GLN A 216 -38.31 44.27 18.33
N ALA A 217 -38.98 43.55 19.24
CA ALA A 217 -40.07 44.09 20.04
C ALA A 217 -39.62 45.24 20.95
N GLY A 218 -38.44 45.11 21.58
CA GLY A 218 -37.82 46.17 22.37
C GLY A 218 -37.48 47.41 21.54
N LEU A 219 -36.88 47.23 20.37
CA LEU A 219 -36.58 48.33 19.43
C LEU A 219 -37.86 49.03 18.93
N ALA A 220 -38.89 48.26 18.59
CA ALA A 220 -40.19 48.80 18.17
C ALA A 220 -40.88 49.58 19.30
N ALA A 221 -40.77 49.11 20.54
CA ALA A 221 -41.27 49.81 21.72
C ALA A 221 -40.53 51.13 21.97
N ILE A 222 -39.20 51.16 21.80
CA ILE A 222 -38.39 52.39 21.89
C ILE A 222 -38.80 53.38 20.78
N GLN A 223 -39.00 52.92 19.55
CA GLN A 223 -39.48 53.77 18.46
C GLN A 223 -40.90 54.32 18.70
N ARG A 224 -41.80 53.54 19.31
CA ARG A 224 -43.16 53.96 19.66
C ARG A 224 -43.22 54.95 20.83
N ASN A 225 -42.22 54.91 21.71
CA ASN A 225 -42.15 55.70 22.93
C ASN A 225 -41.19 56.90 22.81
N MET A 226 -40.73 57.22 21.59
CA MET A 226 -40.15 58.54 21.32
C MET A 226 -41.28 59.58 21.25
N PRO A 227 -41.41 60.49 22.23
CA PRO A 227 -42.23 61.68 22.06
C PRO A 227 -41.59 62.53 20.95
N GLY A 228 -42.42 63.18 20.16
CA GLY A 228 -42.02 63.94 18.97
C GLY A 228 -40.73 64.77 19.15
N GLY A 229 -39.89 64.69 18.14
CA GLY A 229 -38.65 65.45 18.00
C GLY A 229 -37.89 64.84 16.84
N ILE A 230 -38.37 65.00 15.60
CA ILE A 230 -38.04 66.19 14.79
C ILE A 230 -39.30 66.71 14.09
N ASP A 231 -40.03 67.65 14.70
CA ASP A 231 -40.95 68.56 13.99
C ASP A 231 -41.07 69.95 14.67
N SER A 232 -40.10 70.32 15.51
CA SER A 232 -39.99 71.71 15.99
C SER A 232 -38.56 72.06 16.40
N LEU A 233 -37.76 72.43 15.41
CA LEU A 233 -36.78 73.51 15.55
C LEU A 233 -36.87 74.37 14.28
N MET A 234 -37.90 75.23 14.24
CA MET A 234 -37.89 76.40 13.37
C MET A 234 -37.31 77.58 14.16
N ILE A 235 -36.20 78.12 13.63
CA ILE A 235 -35.79 79.53 13.64
C ILE A 235 -35.26 80.12 14.98
N LEU A 236 -33.95 80.43 15.02
CA LEU A 236 -33.40 81.78 15.26
C LEU A 236 -31.85 81.79 15.22
N LEU A 237 -31.29 81.90 14.01
CA LEU A 237 -30.20 82.81 13.56
C LEU A 237 -29.63 82.32 12.22
#